data_AF-A0A957AT21-F1
#
_entry.id   AF-A0A957AT21-F1
#
_cell.length_a   1.000
_cell.length_b   1.000
_cell.length_c   1.000
_cell.angle_alpha   90.00
_cell.angle_beta   90.00
_cell.angle_gamma   90.00
#
_symmetry.space_group_name_H-M   'P 1'
#
loop_
_entity.id
_entity.type
_entity.pdbx_description
1 polymer ?
#
loop_
_entity_poly.entity_id
_entity_poly.type
_entity_poly.pdbx_seq_one_letter_code
_entity_poly.pdbx_strand_id
1 'polypeptide(L)' 'MKIWDVSIRNPVFITMVMLALVVVGVIAYTNMPLDFFPDVAFPTMAVVTVYP' A
#
# COMPACT_ATOMS: atom_id res chain seq x y z
N MET A 1 -4.05 -19.98 28.63
CA MET A 1 -2.98 -20.41 27.71
C MET A 1 -2.37 -19.16 27.09
N LYS A 2 -1.06 -18.96 27.21
CA LYS A 2 -0.41 -17.72 26.74
C LYS A 2 -0.19 -17.80 25.22
N ILE A 3 -0.37 -16.69 24.51
CA ILE A 3 -0.21 -16.64 23.05
C ILE A 3 1.21 -17.07 22.60
N TRP A 4 2.20 -16.76 23.44
CA TRP A 4 3.61 -17.09 23.23
C TRP A 4 3.88 -18.60 23.26
N ASP A 5 3.14 -19.38 24.07
CA ASP A 5 3.33 -20.84 24.14
C ASP A 5 2.95 -21.53 22.83
N VAL A 6 1.89 -21.05 22.16
CA VAL A 6 1.45 -21.61 20.87
C VAL A 6 2.45 -21.28 19.76
N SER A 7 2.95 -20.04 19.76
CA SER A 7 3.98 -19.57 18.84
C SER A 7 5.28 -20.38 18.98
N ILE A 8 5.77 -20.61 20.20
CA ILE A 8 7.03 -21.35 20.43
C ILE A 8 6.91 -22.84 20.09
N ARG A 9 5.75 -23.45 20.37
CA ARG A 9 5.54 -24.89 20.20
C ARG A 9 5.33 -25.30 18.74
N ASN A 10 4.90 -24.38 17.88
CA ASN A 10 4.66 -24.62 16.45
C ASN A 10 5.47 -23.64 15.58
N PRO A 11 6.79 -23.84 15.42
CA PRO A 11 7.66 -22.91 14.70
C PRO A 11 7.24 -22.68 13.24
N VAL A 12 6.63 -23.70 12.60
CA VAL A 12 6.10 -23.62 11.23
C VAL A 12 4.97 -22.60 11.11
N PHE A 13 4.15 -22.41 12.15
CA PHE A 13 3.05 -21.43 12.12
C PHE A 13 3.59 -20.01 12.01
N ILE A 14 4.59 -19.64 12.82
CA ILE A 14 5.20 -18.31 12.77
C ILE A 14 5.85 -18.06 11.41
N THR A 15 6.58 -19.04 10.87
CA THR A 15 7.26 -18.87 9.59
C THR A 15 6.27 -18.68 8.44
N MET A 16 5.14 -19.39 8.43
CA MET A 16 4.08 -19.20 7.44
C MET A 16 3.43 -17.81 7.55
N VAL A 17 3.19 -17.31 8.77
CA VAL A 17 2.63 -15.96 9.00
C VAL A 17 3.61 -14.89 8.52
N MET A 18 4.89 -15.02 8.86
CA MET A 18 5.93 -14.11 8.36
C MET A 18 6.03 -14.15 6.84
N LEU A 19 5.99 -15.34 6.23
CA LEU A 19 5.98 -15.50 4.77
C LEU A 19 4.77 -14.82 4.12
N ALA A 20 3.58 -14.98 4.70
CA ALA A 20 2.38 -14.33 4.20
C ALA A 20 2.52 -12.80 4.20
N LEU A 21 3.06 -12.23 5.27
CA LEU A 21 3.33 -10.78 5.35
C LEU A 21 4.35 -10.33 4.30
N VAL A 22 5.42 -11.09 4.09
CA VAL A 22 6.44 -10.78 3.07
C VAL A 22 5.83 -10.81 1.68
N VAL A 23 5.05 -11.84 1.34
CA VAL A 23 4.42 -11.97 0.02
C VAL A 23 3.46 -10.81 -0.23
N VAL A 24 2.63 -10.46 0.74
CA VAL A 24 1.74 -9.28 0.63
C VAL A 24 2.54 -8.00 0.44
N GLY A 25 3.62 -7.82 1.20
CA GLY A 25 4.50 -6.66 1.09
C GLY A 25 5.15 -6.53 -0.28
N VAL A 26 5.63 -7.64 -0.85
CA VAL A 26 6.22 -7.67 -2.20
C VAL A 26 5.18 -7.28 -3.24
N ILE A 27 3.97 -7.87 -3.17
CA ILE A 27 2.88 -7.54 -4.09
C ILE A 27 2.51 -6.06 -4.00
N ALA A 28 2.38 -5.52 -2.78
CA ALA A 28 2.06 -4.11 -2.57
C ALA A 28 3.14 -3.18 -3.13
N TYR A 29 4.41 -3.53 -2.95
CA TYR A 29 5.54 -2.77 -3.49
C TYR A 29 5.55 -2.78 -5.03
N THR A 30 5.30 -3.93 -5.67
CA THR A 30 5.30 -4.04 -7.13
C THR A 30 4.09 -3.41 -7.79
N ASN A 31 2.94 -3.35 -7.11
CA ASN A 31 1.72 -2.75 -7.64
C ASN A 31 1.58 -1.26 -7.32
N MET A 32 2.53 -0.67 -6.59
CA MET A 32 2.49 0.75 -6.29
C MET A 32 2.63 1.57 -7.58
N PRO A 33 1.63 2.38 -7.96
CA PRO A 33 1.72 3.21 -9.15
C PRO A 33 2.88 4.19 -9.01
N LEU A 34 3.74 4.23 -10.03
CA LEU A 34 4.83 5.20 -10.12
C LEU A 34 4.44 6.24 -11.16
N ASP A 35 4.06 7.41 -10.69
CA ASP A 35 3.86 8.56 -11.55
C ASP A 35 5.20 9.28 -11.74
N PHE A 36 5.65 9.43 -12.99
CA PHE A 36 6.90 10.13 -13.31
C PHE A 36 6.85 11.61 -12.96
N PHE A 37 5.65 12.20 -12.98
CA PHE A 37 5.38 13.56 -12.54
C PHE A 37 4.12 13.53 -11.67
N PRO A 38 4.17 14.10 -10.45
CA PRO A 38 2.96 14.28 -9.67
C PRO A 38 2.00 15.21 -10.40
N ASP A 39 0.70 14.94 -10.30
CA ASP A 39 -0.33 15.77 -10.92
C ASP A 39 -0.39 17.15 -10.22
N VAL A 40 0.40 18.10 -10.74
CA VAL A 40 0.48 19.47 -10.24
C VAL A 40 -0.63 20.29 -10.88
N ALA A 41 -1.85 20.07 -10.41
CA ALA A 41 -2.99 20.91 -10.76
C ALA A 41 -2.83 22.27 -10.08
N PHE A 42 -2.21 23.23 -10.76
CA PHE A 42 -2.28 24.62 -10.32
C PHE A 42 -3.75 25.07 -10.40
N PRO A 43 -4.34 25.57 -9.30
CA PRO A 43 -5.75 25.93 -9.28
C PRO A 43 -5.96 27.22 -10.09
N THR A 44 -6.17 27.09 -11.39
CA THR A 44 -6.47 28.21 -12.28
C THR A 44 -7.97 28.30 -12.49
N MET A 45 -8.55 29.47 -12.23
CA MET A 45 -9.95 29.76 -12.57
C MET A 45 -10.00 30.56 -13.87
N ALA A 46 -10.70 30.03 -14.86
CA ALA A 46 -10.95 30.75 -16.12
C ALA A 46 -12.33 31.42 -16.05
N VAL A 47 -12.35 32.75 -16.12
CA VAL A 47 -13.59 33.52 -16.28
C VAL A 47 -13.79 33.77 -17.77
N VAL A 48 -14.79 33.13 -18.37
CA VAL A 48 -15.16 33.34 -19.78
C VAL A 48 -16.44 34.19 -19.82
N THR A 49 -16.32 35.43 -20.28
CA THR A 49 -17.47 36.28 -20.57
C THR A 49 -17.75 36.27 -22.06
N VAL A 50 -18.90 35.73 -22.44
CA VAL A 50 -19.42 35.78 -23.81
C VAL A 50 -20.43 36.92 -23.89
N TYR A 51 -20.20 37.88 -24.77
CA TYR A 51 -21.17 38.91 -25.14
C TYR A 51 -21.62 38.64 -26.58
N PRO A 52 -22.95 38.68 -26.86
CA PRO A 52 -23.49 38.39 -28.19
C PRO A 52 -22.99 39.34 -29.27
#